data_AF-A0A7V9VGU7-F1
#
_entry.id   AF-A0A7V9VGU7-F1
#
_cell.length_a   1.000
_cell.length_b   1.000
_cell.length_c   1.000
_cell.angle_alpha   90.00
_cell.angle_beta   90.00
_cell.angle_gamma   90.00
#
_symmetry.space_group_name_H-M   'P 1'
#
loop_
_entity.id
_entity.type
_entity.pdbx_description
1 polymer ?
#
loop_
_entity_poly.entity_id
_entity_poly.type
_entity_poly.pdbx_seq_one_letter_code
_entity_poly.pdbx_strand_id
1 'polypeptide(L)'
;MHKAGANGTPPSIRASLLGQVTITVGDRAISEDEWSLRSARSLFLLLLITPGHLIPKERVLDILWPEASPDVGSNALYKALHLLRRVLEPNLTRGRNSAYIATRGGNIGIGPDVTVWVD
;
A
#
# COMPACT_ATOMS: atom_id res chain seq x y z
N MET A 1 27.72 12.74 15.66
CA MET A 1 26.93 13.72 16.43
C MET A 1 25.45 13.54 16.07
N HIS A 2 24.57 13.92 16.98
CA HIS A 2 23.21 13.40 17.23
C HIS A 2 22.15 13.43 16.11
N LYS A 3 21.40 12.31 16.03
CA LYS A 3 19.93 12.14 16.17
C LYS A 3 19.00 12.93 15.22
N ALA A 4 18.24 12.19 14.40
CA ALA A 4 16.88 12.58 14.01
C ALA A 4 15.98 11.33 13.99
N GLY A 5 15.12 11.20 15.00
CA GLY A 5 13.95 10.33 14.92
C GLY A 5 12.97 10.99 13.97
N ALA A 6 12.57 10.28 12.91
CA ALA A 6 11.53 10.74 12.00
C ALA A 6 10.17 10.63 12.69
N ASN A 7 9.82 11.63 13.50
CA ASN A 7 8.44 11.95 13.87
C ASN A 7 7.93 13.05 12.92
N GLY A 8 7.94 12.77 11.63
CA GLY A 8 7.29 13.59 10.62
C GLY A 8 6.14 12.80 10.03
N THR A 9 4.96 13.40 9.95
CA THR A 9 3.83 12.86 9.21
C THR A 9 4.29 12.47 7.81
N PRO A 10 4.04 11.22 7.35
CA PRO A 10 4.41 10.82 6.00
C PRO A 10 3.73 11.74 4.96
N PRO A 11 4.40 12.05 3.83
CA PRO A 11 3.78 12.77 2.72
C PRO A 11 2.41 12.18 2.33
N SER A 12 1.47 13.06 1.97
CA SER A 12 0.12 12.64 1.59
C SER A 12 0.11 11.83 0.30
N ILE A 13 -0.84 10.91 0.19
CA ILE A 13 -1.17 10.22 -1.05
C ILE A 13 -2.27 11.01 -1.77
N ARG A 14 -2.09 11.29 -3.07
CA ARG A 14 -3.16 11.76 -3.95
C ARG A 14 -3.34 10.76 -5.08
N ALA A 15 -4.57 10.32 -5.29
CA ALA A 15 -4.92 9.38 -6.34
C ALA A 15 -6.09 9.92 -7.16
N SER A 16 -5.92 9.94 -8.48
CA SER A 16 -7.00 10.16 -9.43
C SER A 16 -7.36 8.85 -10.08
N LEU A 17 -8.61 8.40 -9.89
CA LEU A 17 -9.06 7.07 -10.31
C LEU A 17 -10.11 7.12 -11.43
N LEU A 18 -10.75 8.26 -11.62
CA LEU A 18 -11.74 8.48 -12.66
C LEU A 18 -11.05 8.97 -13.94
N GLY A 19 -10.82 8.04 -14.86
CA GLY A 19 -10.08 8.29 -16.10
C GLY A 19 -8.70 7.65 -16.06
N GLN A 20 -7.65 8.39 -16.43
CA GLN A 20 -6.29 7.87 -16.32
C GLN A 20 -5.89 7.79 -14.84
N VAL A 21 -5.55 6.57 -14.39
CA VAL A 21 -5.13 6.35 -13.01
C VAL A 21 -3.78 7.02 -12.77
N THR A 22 -3.75 8.06 -11.93
CA THR A 22 -2.53 8.75 -11.51
C THR A 22 -2.40 8.73 -10.00
N ILE A 23 -1.18 8.47 -9.51
CA ILE A 23 -0.89 8.33 -8.07
C ILE A 23 0.35 9.16 -7.76
N THR A 24 0.26 10.02 -6.74
CA THR A 24 1.41 10.75 -6.19
C THR A 24 1.54 10.53 -4.69
N VAL A 25 2.79 10.53 -4.22
CA VAL A 25 3.15 10.50 -2.80
C VAL A 25 3.98 11.76 -2.51
N GLY A 26 3.38 12.72 -1.82
CA GLY A 26 3.87 14.10 -1.82
C GLY A 26 4.01 14.60 -3.26
N ASP A 27 5.21 15.08 -3.61
CA ASP A 27 5.54 15.59 -4.95
C ASP A 27 6.00 14.49 -5.93
N ARG A 28 6.08 13.24 -5.48
CA ARG A 28 6.57 12.11 -6.29
C ARG A 28 5.42 11.43 -7.01
N ALA A 29 5.34 11.58 -8.33
CA ALA A 29 4.47 10.76 -9.15
C ALA A 29 5.00 9.32 -9.19
N ILE A 30 4.09 8.35 -9.02
CA ILE A 30 4.38 6.93 -9.17
C ILE A 30 4.02 6.53 -10.58
N SER A 31 5.03 6.17 -11.38
CA SER A 31 4.80 5.75 -12.76
C SER A 31 4.27 4.31 -12.84
N GLU A 32 3.71 3.94 -13.99
CA GLU A 32 3.13 2.59 -14.15
C GLU A 32 4.19 1.48 -14.09
N ASP A 33 5.41 1.77 -14.55
CA ASP A 33 6.55 0.85 -14.56
C ASP A 33 7.17 0.60 -13.17
N GLU A 34 6.94 1.47 -12.18
CA GLU A 34 7.34 1.21 -10.79
C GLU A 34 6.57 0.04 -10.17
N TRP A 35 5.41 -0.31 -10.72
CA TRP A 35 4.61 -1.46 -10.30
C TRP A 35 5.15 -2.76 -10.88
N SER A 36 6.25 -3.26 -10.31
CA SER A 36 6.86 -4.56 -10.67
C SER A 36 5.90 -5.76 -10.60
N LEU A 37 4.78 -5.65 -9.88
CA LEU A 37 3.74 -6.68 -9.80
C LEU A 37 2.35 -6.07 -9.87
N ARG A 38 1.53 -6.52 -10.82
CA ARG A 38 0.15 -6.05 -11.01
C ARG A 38 -0.67 -6.13 -9.73
N SER A 39 -0.56 -7.22 -8.96
CA SER A 39 -1.33 -7.40 -7.72
C SER A 39 -0.91 -6.44 -6.60
N ALA A 40 0.31 -5.89 -6.62
CA ALA A 40 0.69 -4.82 -5.69
C ALA A 40 -0.06 -3.53 -6.00
N ARG A 41 -0.19 -3.19 -7.29
CA ARG A 41 -1.02 -2.06 -7.75
C ARG A 41 -2.49 -2.31 -7.45
N SER A 42 -3.02 -3.49 -7.77
CA SER A 42 -4.42 -3.84 -7.49
C SER A 42 -4.75 -3.80 -6.00
N LEU A 43 -3.85 -4.28 -5.14
CA LEU A 43 -4.00 -4.15 -3.69
C LEU A 43 -4.08 -2.69 -3.26
N PHE A 44 -3.24 -1.82 -3.82
CA PHE A 44 -3.27 -0.41 -3.47
C PHE A 44 -4.55 0.28 -3.92
N LEU A 45 -4.98 0.04 -5.16
CA LEU A 45 -6.24 0.58 -5.67
C LEU A 45 -7.42 0.10 -4.83
N LEU A 46 -7.44 -1.18 -4.44
CA LEU A 46 -8.45 -1.73 -3.54
C LEU A 46 -8.48 -1.00 -2.19
N LEU A 47 -7.31 -0.70 -1.61
CA LEU A 47 -7.23 0.10 -0.37
C LEU A 47 -7.74 1.53 -0.57
N LEU A 48 -7.38 2.18 -1.69
CA LEU A 48 -7.81 3.55 -1.98
C LEU A 48 -9.33 3.67 -2.11
N ILE A 49 -9.99 2.68 -2.72
CA ILE A 49 -11.45 2.69 -2.89
C ILE A 49 -12.21 2.13 -1.68
N THR A 50 -11.51 1.50 -0.72
CA THR A 50 -12.15 0.96 0.49
C THR A 50 -12.39 2.10 1.48
N PRO A 51 -13.62 2.27 2.03
CA PRO A 51 -13.88 3.24 3.08
C PRO A 51 -12.93 3.07 4.27
N GLY A 52 -12.30 4.16 4.70
CA GLY A 52 -11.30 4.15 5.77
C GLY A 52 -9.98 3.48 5.42
N HIS A 53 -9.77 3.11 4.14
CA HIS A 53 -8.55 2.51 3.61
C HIS A 53 -8.04 1.30 4.40
N LEU A 54 -8.96 0.54 4.98
CA LEU A 54 -8.69 -0.60 5.86
C LEU A 54 -9.60 -1.76 5.47
N ILE A 55 -8.99 -2.93 5.30
CA ILE A 55 -9.68 -4.13 4.80
C ILE A 55 -9.14 -5.39 5.51
N PRO A 56 -10.01 -6.36 5.89
CA PRO A 56 -9.56 -7.65 6.39
C PRO A 56 -8.69 -8.38 5.36
N LYS A 57 -7.62 -9.02 5.84
CA LYS A 57 -6.70 -9.81 5.01
C LYS A 57 -7.45 -10.87 4.20
N GLU A 58 -8.41 -11.54 4.84
CA GLU A 58 -9.21 -12.61 4.24
C GLU A 58 -10.02 -12.05 3.06
N ARG A 59 -10.66 -10.88 3.23
CA ARG A 59 -11.37 -10.21 2.13
C ARG A 59 -10.43 -9.81 0.98
N VAL A 60 -9.21 -9.37 1.29
CA VAL A 60 -8.21 -9.06 0.24
C VAL A 60 -7.86 -10.32 -0.56
N LEU A 61 -7.69 -11.45 0.12
CA LEU A 61 -7.43 -12.73 -0.53
C LEU A 61 -8.59 -13.14 -1.44
N ASP A 62 -9.82 -13.06 -0.93
CA ASP A 62 -11.03 -13.41 -1.69
C ASP A 62 -11.21 -12.55 -2.95
N ILE A 63 -10.85 -11.26 -2.89
CA ILE A 63 -11.00 -10.33 -4.03
C ILE A 63 -9.87 -10.51 -5.06
N LEU A 64 -8.62 -10.57 -4.61
CA LEU A 64 -7.46 -10.54 -5.51
C LEU A 64 -7.01 -11.93 -5.97
N TRP A 65 -7.33 -12.97 -5.22
CA TRP A 65 -6.96 -14.37 -5.48
C TRP A 65 -8.08 -15.35 -5.13
N PRO A 66 -9.30 -15.20 -5.69
CA PRO A 66 -10.46 -16.03 -5.34
C PRO A 66 -10.24 -17.54 -5.54
N GLU A 67 -9.43 -17.91 -6.53
CA GLU A 67 -9.20 -19.31 -6.92
C GLU A 67 -7.93 -19.92 -6.30
N ALA A 68 -7.21 -19.18 -5.47
CA ALA A 68 -5.96 -19.67 -4.87
C ALA A 68 -6.21 -20.53 -3.62
N SER A 69 -5.38 -21.56 -3.40
CA SER A 69 -5.33 -22.20 -2.09
C SER A 69 -4.92 -21.18 -1.00
N PRO A 70 -5.28 -21.41 0.28
CA PRO A 70 -4.97 -20.48 1.36
C PRO A 70 -3.47 -20.13 1.49
N ASP A 71 -2.60 -21.12 1.29
CA ASP A 71 -1.15 -21.01 1.30
C ASP A 71 -0.61 -20.21 0.10
N VAL A 72 -1.08 -20.50 -1.12
CA VAL A 72 -0.70 -19.75 -2.33
C VAL A 72 -1.15 -18.29 -2.24
N GLY A 73 -2.41 -18.06 -1.85
CA GLY A 73 -2.96 -16.72 -1.68
C GLY A 73 -2.20 -15.92 -0.63
N SER A 74 -1.92 -16.51 0.53
CA SER A 74 -1.14 -15.85 1.59
C SER A 74 0.26 -15.44 1.13
N ASN A 75 0.97 -16.33 0.41
CA ASN A 75 2.28 -16.02 -0.15
C ASN A 75 2.23 -14.92 -1.21
N ALA A 76 1.23 -14.95 -2.10
CA ALA A 76 1.02 -13.92 -3.11
C ALA A 76 0.73 -12.56 -2.47
N LEU A 77 -0.07 -12.53 -1.40
CA LEU A 77 -0.37 -11.32 -0.64
C LEU A 77 0.88 -10.76 0.06
N TYR A 78 1.69 -11.60 0.70
CA TYR A 78 2.95 -11.13 1.31
C TYR A 78 3.88 -10.49 0.27
N LYS A 79 3.98 -11.08 -0.92
CA LYS A 79 4.74 -10.52 -2.03
C LYS A 79 4.15 -9.18 -2.51
N ALA A 80 2.84 -9.10 -2.69
CA ALA A 80 2.16 -7.87 -3.10
C ALA A 80 2.36 -6.74 -2.06
N LEU A 81 2.21 -7.03 -0.77
CA LEU A 81 2.47 -6.09 0.32
C LEU A 81 3.92 -5.62 0.36
N HIS A 82 4.87 -6.54 0.17
CA HIS A 82 6.29 -6.19 0.14
C HIS A 82 6.58 -5.20 -0.99
N LEU A 83 6.12 -5.49 -2.20
CA LEU A 83 6.35 -4.63 -3.36
C LEU A 83 5.60 -3.29 -3.24
N LEU A 84 4.36 -3.31 -2.75
CA LEU A 84 3.58 -2.10 -2.49
C LEU A 84 4.32 -1.16 -1.52
N ARG A 85 4.86 -1.69 -0.42
CA ARG A 85 5.64 -0.90 0.53
C ARG A 85 6.88 -0.28 -0.11
N ARG A 86 7.56 -1.00 -1.00
CA ARG A 86 8.74 -0.49 -1.72
C ARG A 86 8.39 0.60 -2.73
N VAL A 87 7.23 0.49 -3.37
CA VAL A 87 6.72 1.51 -4.31
C VAL A 87 6.31 2.78 -3.56
N LEU A 88 5.59 2.68 -2.44
CA LEU A 88 5.18 3.87 -1.67
C LEU A 88 6.34 4.47 -0.86
N GLU A 89 7.29 3.65 -0.44
CA GLU A 89 8.41 4.02 0.43
C GLU A 89 9.74 3.43 -0.09
N PRO A 90 10.34 3.97 -1.16
CA PRO A 90 11.55 3.42 -1.77
C PRO A 90 12.75 3.36 -0.83
N ASN A 91 12.78 4.26 0.17
CA ASN A 91 13.82 4.34 1.19
C ASN A 91 13.52 3.47 2.43
N LEU A 92 12.47 2.62 2.38
CA LEU A 92 12.13 1.73 3.49
C LEU A 92 13.29 0.78 3.81
N THR A 93 13.88 0.98 4.98
CA THR A 93 14.97 0.15 5.49
C THR A 93 14.46 -1.23 5.91
N ARG A 94 15.26 -2.27 5.65
CA ARG A 94 14.93 -3.65 6.07
C ARG A 94 14.66 -3.71 7.57
N GLY A 95 13.59 -4.42 7.95
CA GLY A 95 13.19 -4.58 9.35
C GLY A 95 12.41 -3.41 9.95
N ARG A 96 12.27 -2.29 9.22
CA ARG A 96 11.36 -1.20 9.62
C ARG A 96 9.94 -1.47 9.13
N ASN A 97 8.97 -1.06 9.93
CA ASN A 97 7.57 -0.98 9.50
C ASN A 97 7.41 0.17 8.51
N SER A 98 6.57 -0.03 7.50
CA SER A 98 6.22 1.04 6.57
C SER A 98 5.32 2.07 7.24
N ALA A 99 5.55 3.35 6.94
CA ALA A 99 4.67 4.43 7.34
C ALA A 99 3.35 4.44 6.55
N TYR A 100 3.38 3.91 5.33
CA TYR A 100 2.24 3.95 4.40
C TYR A 100 1.32 2.75 4.50
N ILE A 101 1.85 1.54 4.70
CA ILE A 101 1.04 0.31 4.73
C ILE A 101 1.23 -0.44 6.03
N ALA A 102 0.15 -0.47 6.82
CA ALA A 102 0.07 -1.20 8.07
C ALA A 102 -0.59 -2.58 7.88
N THR A 103 -0.13 -3.55 8.66
CA THR A 103 -0.83 -4.83 8.83
C THR A 103 -0.97 -5.07 10.33
N ARG A 104 -2.20 -5.01 10.86
CA ARG A 104 -2.48 -5.15 12.30
C ARG A 104 -3.82 -5.85 12.53
N GLY A 105 -3.85 -6.81 13.45
CA GLY A 105 -5.08 -7.50 13.85
C GLY A 105 -5.83 -8.14 12.68
N GLY A 106 -5.12 -8.76 11.74
CA GLY A 106 -5.72 -9.36 10.54
C GLY A 106 -6.13 -8.36 9.46
N ASN A 107 -6.03 -7.05 9.69
CA ASN A 107 -6.37 -6.04 8.69
C ASN A 107 -5.13 -5.51 7.97
N ILE A 108 -5.33 -5.08 6.73
CA ILE A 108 -4.37 -4.37 5.89
C ILE A 108 -4.95 -2.99 5.64
N GLY A 109 -4.13 -1.95 5.82
CA GLY A 109 -4.61 -0.60 5.56
C GLY A 109 -3.52 0.41 5.31
N ILE A 110 -3.95 1.59 4.88
CA ILE A 110 -3.09 2.77 4.83
C ILE A 110 -2.82 3.23 6.28
N GLY A 111 -1.59 3.67 6.55
CA GLY A 111 -1.16 4.13 7.87
C GLY A 111 -2.06 5.26 8.40
N PRO A 112 -2.36 5.29 9.71
CA PRO A 112 -3.31 6.26 10.28
C PRO A 112 -2.81 7.71 10.19
N ASP A 113 -1.49 7.91 10.09
CA ASP A 113 -0.87 9.23 9.97
C ASP A 113 -0.73 9.67 8.50
N VAL A 114 -1.22 8.88 7.53
CA VAL A 114 -1.15 9.20 6.10
C VAL A 114 -2.46 9.85 5.65
N THR A 115 -2.40 11.10 5.22
CA THR A 115 -3.53 11.75 4.56
C THR A 115 -3.69 11.20 3.15
N VAL A 116 -4.90 10.78 2.79
CA VAL A 116 -5.24 10.27 1.45
C VAL A 116 -6.31 11.15 0.83
N TRP A 117 -6.10 11.56 -0.42
CA TRP A 117 -7.09 12.20 -1.27
C TRP A 117 -7.37 11.31 -2.48
N VAL A 118 -8.65 11.00 -2.67
CA VAL A 118 -9.17 10.31 -3.86
C VAL A 118 -10.24 11.21 -4.46
N ASP A 119 -10.16 11.46 -5.76
CA ASP A 119 -11.15 12.22 -6.53
C ASP A 119 -12.25 11.34 -7.16
#